data_AF-A0A9J6GG85-F1
#
_entry.id   AF-A0A9J6GG85-F1
#
_cell.length_a   1.000
_cell.length_b   1.000
_cell.length_c   1.000
_cell.angle_alpha   90.00
_cell.angle_beta   90.00
_cell.angle_gamma   90.00
#
_symmetry.space_group_name_H-M   'P 1'
#
loop_
_entity.id
_entity.type
_entity.pdbx_description
1 polymer ?
#
loop_
_entity_poly.entity_id
_entity_poly.type
_entity_poly.pdbx_seq_one_letter_code
_entity_poly.pdbx_strand_id
1 'polypeptide(L)'
;MEATRPERRRERPWIITMGHRPMYCSNNDRDDCTMNESIVRKGIPLVHLYGLEDLFYKYGVDLEFWAHEHSYERLWPVYDRKGCQEKLDPFVKNPSDWSAVRYSDYGYTLMTLHNKTHLTLQQFSVENVSR
;
A
#
# COMPACT_ATOMS: atom_id res chain seq x y z
N MET A 1 4.53 18.49 11.58
CA MET A 1 3.83 17.24 11.94
C MET A 1 4.62 16.60 13.07
N GLU A 2 4.01 16.26 14.21
CA GLU A 2 4.77 15.88 15.42
C GLU A 2 5.44 14.49 15.30
N ALA A 3 4.73 13.50 14.73
CA ALA A 3 5.21 12.13 14.62
C ALA A 3 6.51 11.97 13.79
N THR A 4 6.80 12.93 12.90
CA THR A 4 7.89 12.87 11.91
C THR A 4 9.18 13.50 12.41
N ARG A 5 9.19 14.07 13.62
CA ARG A 5 10.37 14.74 14.20
C ARG A 5 11.45 13.68 14.53
N PRO A 6 12.76 13.95 14.31
CA PRO A 6 13.82 12.95 14.49
C PRO A 6 13.90 12.34 15.90
N GLU A 7 13.56 13.10 16.93
CA GLU A 7 13.36 12.62 18.30
C GLU A 7 12.21 11.60 18.42
N ARG A 8 11.04 11.91 17.85
CA ARG A 8 9.87 11.01 17.87
C ARG A 8 10.10 9.75 17.02
N ARG A 9 10.70 9.87 15.84
CA ARG A 9 11.09 8.71 14.99
C ARG A 9 12.15 7.82 15.64
N ARG A 10 13.01 8.33 16.54
CA ARG A 10 13.96 7.48 17.30
C ARG A 10 13.28 6.62 18.37
N GLU A 11 12.15 7.05 18.91
CA GLU A 11 11.35 6.29 19.88
C GLU A 11 10.29 5.42 19.21
N ARG A 12 9.60 5.98 18.21
CA ARG A 12 8.49 5.40 17.44
C ARG A 12 8.83 5.46 15.94
N PRO A 13 9.62 4.50 15.44
CA PRO A 13 10.21 4.57 14.10
C PRO A 13 9.25 4.20 12.98
N TRP A 14 8.09 3.63 13.30
CA TRP A 14 7.07 3.25 12.31
C TRP A 14 5.96 4.30 12.28
N ILE A 15 5.75 4.91 11.11
CA ILE A 15 4.54 5.64 10.74
C ILE A 15 3.76 4.70 9.83
N ILE A 16 2.60 4.27 10.34
CA ILE A 16 1.69 3.36 9.65
C ILE A 16 0.36 4.08 9.51
N THR A 17 -0.14 4.15 8.29
CA THR A 17 -1.45 4.73 7.97
C THR A 17 -2.41 3.66 7.48
N MET A 18 -3.71 3.98 7.52
CA MET A 18 -4.79 3.08 7.13
C MET A 18 -5.89 3.89 6.46
N GLY A 19 -6.48 3.37 5.39
CA GLY A 19 -7.62 3.96 4.73
C GLY A 19 -8.49 2.95 3.99
N HIS A 20 -9.64 3.39 3.47
CA HIS A 20 -10.58 2.48 2.83
C HIS A 20 -10.24 2.23 1.35
N ARG A 21 -10.32 3.27 0.50
CA ARG A 21 -10.07 3.15 -0.95
C ARG A 21 -8.58 3.27 -1.30
N PRO A 22 -8.02 2.39 -2.14
CA PRO A 22 -6.59 2.36 -2.43
C PRO A 22 -6.09 3.54 -3.30
N MET A 23 -4.82 3.92 -3.09
CA MET A 23 -4.05 4.73 -4.05
C MET A 23 -3.56 3.91 -5.25
N TYR A 24 -3.39 2.61 -5.03
CA TYR A 24 -2.74 1.65 -5.92
C TYR A 24 -3.42 0.29 -5.77
N CYS A 25 -3.96 -0.23 -6.85
CA CYS A 25 -4.54 -1.57 -6.94
C CYS A 25 -4.59 -2.00 -8.41
N SER A 26 -5.07 -3.20 -8.65
CA SER A 26 -4.94 -3.88 -9.95
C SER A 26 -6.11 -4.77 -10.33
N ASN A 27 -7.17 -4.72 -9.53
CA ASN A 27 -8.40 -5.44 -9.74
C ASN A 27 -9.03 -5.00 -11.06
N ASN A 28 -9.78 -5.91 -11.67
CA ASN A 28 -10.46 -5.66 -12.95
C ASN A 28 -11.98 -5.80 -12.76
N ASP A 29 -12.49 -5.05 -11.78
CA ASP A 29 -13.89 -5.01 -11.34
C ASP A 29 -14.67 -3.80 -11.91
N ARG A 30 -13.93 -2.79 -12.41
CA ARG A 30 -14.37 -1.50 -12.94
C ARG A 30 -14.62 -0.39 -11.89
N ASP A 31 -14.06 -0.47 -10.68
CA ASP A 31 -14.05 0.61 -9.67
C ASP A 31 -12.67 1.32 -9.61
N ASP A 32 -12.08 1.51 -8.42
CA ASP A 32 -10.92 2.40 -8.19
C ASP A 32 -9.69 2.04 -9.03
N CYS A 33 -9.48 0.75 -9.31
CA CYS A 33 -8.34 0.25 -10.09
C CYS A 33 -8.43 0.55 -11.59
N THR A 34 -9.57 1.04 -12.08
CA THR A 34 -9.77 1.39 -13.50
C THR A 34 -9.03 2.67 -13.89
N MET A 35 -8.77 3.55 -12.92
CA MET A 35 -8.19 4.87 -13.16
C MET A 35 -6.69 4.90 -12.86
N ASN A 36 -5.90 5.43 -13.80
CA ASN A 36 -4.47 5.59 -13.59
C ASN A 36 -4.13 6.59 -12.45
N GLU A 37 -5.10 7.45 -12.09
CA GLU A 37 -4.99 8.41 -11.00
C GLU A 37 -6.21 8.32 -10.06
N SER A 38 -6.06 7.55 -8.98
CA SER A 38 -7.00 7.57 -7.85
C SER A 38 -7.00 8.96 -7.19
N ILE A 39 -8.19 9.44 -6.82
CA ILE A 39 -8.38 10.71 -6.09
C ILE A 39 -7.65 10.68 -4.74
N VAL A 40 -7.53 9.51 -4.11
CA VAL A 40 -6.75 9.33 -2.87
C VAL A 40 -5.26 9.61 -3.12
N ARG A 41 -4.75 9.22 -4.30
CA ARG A 41 -3.35 9.38 -4.69
C ARG A 41 -3.03 10.83 -5.10
N LYS A 42 -3.74 11.34 -6.12
CA LYS A 42 -3.43 12.63 -6.78
C LYS A 42 -4.38 13.77 -6.44
N GLY A 43 -5.38 13.55 -5.60
CA GLY A 43 -6.31 14.58 -5.15
C GLY A 43 -7.47 14.82 -6.11
N ILE A 44 -8.18 15.94 -5.90
CA ILE A 44 -9.31 16.36 -6.74
C ILE A 44 -8.84 16.52 -8.20
N PRO A 45 -9.53 15.93 -9.19
CA PRO A 45 -9.18 16.06 -10.60
C PRO A 45 -9.01 17.52 -11.05
N LEU A 46 -8.15 17.75 -12.05
CA LEU A 46 -7.79 19.06 -12.62
C LEU A 46 -7.00 20.00 -11.70
N VAL A 47 -7.18 19.95 -10.38
CA VAL A 47 -6.50 20.85 -9.42
C VAL A 47 -5.44 20.16 -8.56
N HIS A 48 -5.44 18.83 -8.51
CA HIS A 48 -4.48 17.99 -7.76
C HIS A 48 -4.33 18.35 -6.27
N LEU A 49 -5.42 18.84 -5.67
CA LEU A 49 -5.46 19.20 -4.25
C LEU A 49 -5.92 18.03 -3.38
N TYR A 50 -5.34 17.92 -2.18
CA TYR A 50 -5.65 16.90 -1.16
C TYR A 50 -5.25 15.46 -1.51
N GLY A 51 -4.37 15.24 -2.50
CA GLY A 51 -3.73 13.95 -2.71
C GLY A 51 -2.82 13.56 -1.54
N LEU A 52 -2.84 12.29 -1.14
CA LEU A 52 -2.09 11.81 0.02
C LEU A 52 -0.67 11.32 -0.32
N GLU A 53 -0.38 11.01 -1.59
CA GLU A 53 0.90 10.43 -2.03
C GLU A 53 2.11 11.32 -1.66
N ASP A 54 2.08 12.59 -2.06
CA ASP A 54 3.18 13.52 -1.80
C ASP A 54 3.30 13.84 -0.29
N LEU A 55 2.17 13.81 0.44
CA LEU A 55 2.14 14.00 1.89
C LEU A 55 2.83 12.82 2.60
N PHE A 56 2.49 11.60 2.23
CA PHE A 56 3.02 10.37 2.83
C PHE A 56 4.50 10.18 2.50
N TYR A 57 4.90 10.46 1.25
CA TYR A 57 6.31 10.46 0.85
C TYR A 57 7.13 11.49 1.62
N LYS A 58 6.68 12.75 1.66
CA LYS A 58 7.35 13.85 2.37
C LYS A 58 7.58 13.58 3.87
N TYR A 59 6.68 12.81 4.48
CA TYR A 59 6.70 12.52 5.91
C TYR A 59 7.20 11.12 6.27
N GLY A 60 7.61 10.31 5.29
CA GLY A 60 8.22 8.99 5.52
C GLY A 60 7.25 8.00 6.16
N VAL A 61 6.05 7.86 5.60
CA VAL A 61 5.16 6.73 5.91
C VAL A 61 5.84 5.43 5.48
N ASP A 62 5.93 4.45 6.38
CA ASP A 62 6.65 3.20 6.14
C ASP A 62 5.72 2.09 5.61
N LEU A 63 4.45 2.09 6.04
CA LEU A 63 3.39 1.19 5.59
C LEU A 63 2.04 1.92 5.52
N GLU A 64 1.21 1.52 4.57
CA GLU A 64 -0.17 1.95 4.39
C GLU A 64 -1.04 0.72 4.13
N PHE A 65 -2.20 0.64 4.78
CA PHE A 65 -3.14 -0.46 4.64
C PHE A 65 -4.47 0.02 4.04
N TRP A 66 -4.75 -0.44 2.83
CA TRP A 66 -6.01 -0.21 2.13
C TRP A 66 -7.00 -1.36 2.34
N ALA A 67 -8.26 -1.10 2.01
CA ALA A 67 -9.33 -2.09 1.90
C ALA A 67 -10.06 -1.85 0.57
N HIS A 68 -11.40 -1.84 0.58
CA HIS A 68 -12.30 -1.63 -0.57
C HIS A 68 -12.26 -2.78 -1.59
N GLU A 69 -11.08 -3.09 -2.14
CA GLU A 69 -10.88 -4.23 -3.03
C GLU A 69 -11.04 -5.56 -2.29
N HIS A 70 -11.86 -6.47 -2.83
CA HIS A 70 -12.11 -7.79 -2.25
C HIS A 70 -11.01 -8.80 -2.62
N SER A 71 -9.76 -8.43 -2.35
CA SER A 71 -8.56 -9.26 -2.58
C SER A 71 -7.41 -8.75 -1.73
N TYR A 72 -6.45 -9.61 -1.39
CA TYR A 72 -5.18 -9.15 -0.86
C TYR A 72 -4.20 -8.81 -1.97
N GLU A 73 -3.67 -7.59 -1.97
CA GLU A 73 -2.56 -7.16 -2.80
C GLU A 73 -1.52 -6.44 -1.93
N ARG A 74 -0.26 -6.93 -1.93
CA ARG A 74 0.86 -6.28 -1.23
C ARG A 74 1.80 -5.64 -2.23
N LEU A 75 2.20 -4.40 -1.94
CA LEU A 75 3.07 -3.62 -2.81
C LEU A 75 4.55 -3.70 -2.40
N TRP A 76 5.42 -3.42 -3.37
CA TRP A 76 6.78 -2.96 -3.10
C TRP A 76 6.76 -1.47 -2.71
N PRO A 77 7.82 -0.92 -2.11
CA PRO A 77 7.91 0.53 -1.87
C PRO A 77 7.74 1.29 -3.19
N VAL A 78 6.70 2.13 -3.27
CA VAL A 78 6.27 2.81 -4.50
C VAL A 78 5.94 4.27 -4.22
N TYR A 79 6.37 5.14 -5.12
CA TYR A 79 5.98 6.54 -5.16
C TYR A 79 5.85 7.00 -6.61
N ASP A 80 4.76 7.69 -6.94
CA ASP A 80 4.47 8.18 -8.30
C ASP A 80 4.57 7.08 -9.38
N ARG A 81 4.00 5.91 -9.10
CA ARG A 81 4.05 4.67 -9.91
C ARG A 81 5.46 4.12 -10.17
N LYS A 82 6.50 4.69 -9.53
CA LYS A 82 7.88 4.22 -9.61
C LYS A 82 8.21 3.42 -8.35
N GLY A 83 8.36 2.11 -8.52
CA GLY A 83 8.95 1.23 -7.53
C GLY A 83 10.48 1.39 -7.46
N CYS A 84 11.13 0.65 -6.56
CA CYS A 84 12.59 0.57 -6.48
C CYS A 84 13.25 0.24 -7.84
N GLN A 85 14.49 0.71 -8.05
CA GLN A 85 15.22 0.55 -9.32
C GLN A 85 15.78 -0.86 -9.56
N GLU A 86 14.90 -1.85 -9.71
CA GLU A 86 15.18 -3.06 -10.49
C GLU A 86 14.22 -3.08 -11.69
N LYS A 87 14.68 -3.48 -12.88
CA LYS A 87 13.91 -3.32 -14.12
C LYS A 87 13.05 -4.57 -14.39
N LEU A 88 11.71 -4.43 -14.54
CA LEU A 88 10.86 -4.78 -15.72
C LEU A 88 9.35 -4.98 -15.38
N ASP A 89 8.49 -3.98 -15.67
CA ASP A 89 6.99 -4.00 -15.75
C ASP A 89 6.34 -5.21 -16.49
N PRO A 90 4.99 -5.47 -16.54
CA PRO A 90 3.78 -4.84 -15.93
C PRO A 90 2.66 -5.80 -15.40
N PHE A 91 1.58 -5.31 -14.74
CA PHE A 91 0.33 -6.03 -14.35
C PHE A 91 -0.92 -5.49 -15.07
N VAL A 92 -1.68 -6.18 -15.95
CA VAL A 92 -1.44 -7.37 -16.81
C VAL A 92 -1.50 -8.78 -16.14
N LYS A 93 -1.34 -9.87 -16.93
CA LYS A 93 -1.27 -11.30 -16.51
C LYS A 93 0.12 -11.70 -16.01
N ASN A 94 1.14 -10.93 -16.37
CA ASN A 94 2.43 -10.82 -15.68
C ASN A 94 2.32 -9.75 -14.57
N PRO A 95 3.32 -9.61 -13.65
CA PRO A 95 3.41 -8.53 -12.65
C PRO A 95 4.01 -7.16 -13.03
N SER A 96 3.49 -6.06 -12.47
CA SER A 96 4.15 -4.74 -12.36
C SER A 96 5.04 -4.72 -11.13
N ASP A 97 6.24 -4.17 -11.26
CA ASP A 97 7.31 -4.11 -10.24
C ASP A 97 6.93 -3.42 -8.92
N TRP A 98 5.78 -2.76 -8.84
CA TRP A 98 5.26 -2.19 -7.59
C TRP A 98 4.31 -3.13 -6.83
N SER A 99 3.94 -4.29 -7.35
CA SER A 99 3.12 -5.30 -6.65
C SER A 99 3.88 -6.62 -6.48
N ALA A 100 3.84 -7.15 -5.25
CA ALA A 100 4.74 -8.19 -4.77
C ALA A 100 4.05 -9.54 -4.56
N VAL A 101 2.81 -9.54 -4.06
CA VAL A 101 2.02 -10.75 -3.75
C VAL A 101 0.54 -10.44 -3.89
N ARG A 102 -0.24 -11.39 -4.44
CA ARG A 102 -1.70 -11.30 -4.55
C ARG A 102 -2.38 -12.61 -4.13
N TYR A 103 -3.52 -12.49 -3.45
CA TYR A 103 -4.43 -13.62 -3.16
C TYR A 103 -5.88 -13.16 -3.35
N SER A 104 -6.71 -14.03 -3.93
CA SER A 104 -8.15 -13.77 -4.15
C SER A 104 -9.05 -14.47 -3.12
N ASP A 105 -8.46 -15.13 -2.13
CA ASP A 105 -9.16 -15.80 -1.04
C ASP A 105 -9.53 -14.79 0.07
N TYR A 106 -10.61 -15.07 0.81
CA TYR A 106 -10.85 -14.41 2.10
C TYR A 106 -9.69 -14.64 3.07
N GLY A 107 -9.32 -13.60 3.83
CA GLY A 107 -8.18 -13.69 4.74
C GLY A 107 -7.97 -12.47 5.64
N TYR A 108 -6.89 -12.49 6.41
CA TYR A 108 -6.46 -11.37 7.25
C TYR A 108 -4.93 -11.27 7.30
N THR A 109 -4.43 -10.05 7.53
CA THR A 109 -3.00 -9.78 7.71
C THR A 109 -2.66 -9.71 9.20
N LEU A 110 -1.63 -10.44 9.61
CA LEU A 110 -0.97 -10.27 10.90
C LEU A 110 0.30 -9.42 10.71
N MET A 111 0.45 -8.39 11.55
CA MET A 111 1.66 -7.56 11.59
C MET A 111 2.35 -7.69 12.95
N THR A 112 3.62 -8.08 12.93
CA THR A 112 4.47 -8.19 14.12
C THR A 112 5.63 -7.20 14.01
N LEU A 113 5.70 -6.22 14.90
CA LEU A 113 6.83 -5.30 15.02
C LEU A 113 7.89 -5.95 15.92
N HIS A 114 9.04 -6.34 15.35
CA HIS A 114 10.12 -7.00 16.12
C HIS A 114 11.01 -5.99 16.82
N ASN A 115 11.35 -4.90 16.13
CA ASN A 115 12.20 -3.84 16.66
C ASN A 115 12.04 -2.55 15.84
N LYS A 116 13.02 -1.63 15.94
CA LYS A 116 13.01 -0.32 15.29
C LYS A 116 13.25 -0.34 13.77
N THR A 117 13.65 -1.47 13.22
CA THR A 117 14.01 -1.63 11.80
C THR A 117 13.43 -2.89 11.15
N HIS A 118 12.92 -3.84 11.94
CA HIS A 118 12.36 -5.10 11.46
C HIS A 118 10.91 -5.26 11.91
N LEU A 119 10.05 -5.60 10.95
CA LEU A 119 8.69 -6.11 11.17
C LEU A 119 8.45 -7.32 10.25
N THR A 120 7.36 -8.04 10.49
CA THR A 120 6.88 -9.09 9.57
C THR A 120 5.39 -8.88 9.30
N LEU A 121 5.01 -9.03 8.04
CA LEU A 121 3.63 -9.12 7.59
C LEU A 121 3.36 -10.55 7.12
N GLN A 122 2.30 -11.18 7.63
CA GLN A 122 1.86 -12.51 7.23
C GLN A 122 0.39 -12.41 6.78
N GLN A 123 0.08 -12.87 5.57
CA GLN A 123 -1.30 -12.99 5.10
C GLN A 123 -1.78 -14.42 5.31
N PHE A 124 -2.93 -14.58 5.95
CA PHE A 124 -3.57 -15.87 6.18
C PHE A 124 -4.87 -15.96 5.38
N SER A 125 -5.04 -17.02 4.58
CA SER A 125 -6.32 -17.39 3.97
C SER A 125 -7.19 -18.10 5.01
N VAL A 126 -8.49 -17.77 5.08
CA VAL A 126 -9.47 -18.43 5.96
C VAL A 126 -10.30 -19.49 5.23
N GLU A 127 -10.19 -19.58 3.90
CA GLU A 127 -10.95 -20.57 3.11
C GLU A 127 -10.44 -22.01 3.32
N ASN A 128 -9.17 -22.17 3.69
CA ASN A 128 -8.58 -23.47 4.00
C ASN A 128 -8.86 -23.96 5.44
N VAL A 129 -9.75 -23.32 6.21
CA VAL A 129 -10.15 -23.76 7.56
C VAL A 129 -11.33 -24.74 7.49
N SER A 130 -11.28 -25.72 6.57
CA SER A 130 -12.19 -26.87 6.60
C SER A 130 -11.71 -28.08 5.77
N ARG A 131 -10.75 -28.84 6.31
CA ARG A 131 -10.80 -30.32 6.43
C ARG A 131 -9.59 -30.89 7.18
#